data_AF-A0A0C2BGZ0-F1
#
_entry.id   AF-A0A0C2BGZ0-F1
#
_cell.length_a   1.000
_cell.length_b   1.000
_cell.length_c   1.000
_cell.angle_alpha   90.00
_cell.angle_beta   90.00
_cell.angle_gamma   90.00
#
_symmetry.space_group_name_H-M   'P 1'
#
loop_
_entity.id
_entity.type
_entity.pdbx_description
1 polymer ?
#
loop_
_entity_poly.entity_id
_entity_poly.type
_entity_poly.pdbx_seq_one_letter_code
_entity_poly.pdbx_strand_id
1 'polypeptide(L)'
;MTPFPALPSYPSAHEQAAHDLDLAVALIVDAPEAAAGLARLADQDRIEPEGAVVFAALLHLTGHKEAALFWWQFAAGGGSRTAAFCLYLVHQQRAEFRDAEYWRGQSRRLSRPGHVRLAPAPSTSCPLLPESVRHDLISQCRSGRHPSLPASLEAVINRLRVDSADEDFGEVPQPAATLTVDLAGEPAG
;
A
#
# COMPACT_ATOMS: atom_id res chain seq x y z
N MET A 1 -17.51 -24.87 40.26
CA MET A 1 -17.83 -24.91 38.83
C MET A 1 -16.74 -24.10 38.13
N THR A 2 -15.68 -24.77 37.68
CA THR A 2 -14.57 -24.11 36.98
C THR A 2 -15.04 -23.68 35.59
N PRO A 3 -14.77 -22.43 35.15
CA PRO A 3 -15.12 -22.02 33.79
C PRO A 3 -14.31 -22.84 32.80
N PHE A 4 -14.97 -23.29 31.74
CA PHE A 4 -14.31 -23.96 30.62
C PHE A 4 -13.33 -22.96 29.97
N PRO A 5 -12.07 -23.33 29.70
CA PRO A 5 -11.16 -22.43 29.00
C PRO A 5 -11.76 -22.10 27.64
N ALA A 6 -11.86 -20.80 27.32
CA ALA A 6 -12.26 -20.36 25.99
C ALA A 6 -11.30 -20.97 24.97
N LEU A 7 -11.85 -21.63 23.94
CA LEU A 7 -11.05 -22.15 22.85
C LEU A 7 -10.29 -20.98 22.20
N PRO A 8 -9.04 -21.18 21.76
CA PRO A 8 -8.34 -20.16 20.99
C PRO A 8 -9.17 -19.84 19.74
N SER A 9 -9.59 -18.58 19.62
CA SER A 9 -10.27 -18.09 18.42
C SER A 9 -9.23 -17.94 17.32
N TYR A 10 -9.30 -18.81 16.32
CA TYR A 10 -8.48 -18.65 15.11
C TYR A 10 -9.09 -17.55 14.26
N PRO A 11 -8.28 -16.63 13.69
CA PRO A 11 -8.79 -15.62 12.78
C PRO A 11 -9.42 -16.31 11.56
N SER A 12 -10.55 -15.78 11.12
CA SER A 12 -11.17 -16.18 9.85
C SER A 12 -10.25 -15.85 8.67
N ALA A 13 -10.48 -16.47 7.52
CA ALA A 13 -9.71 -16.18 6.31
C ALA A 13 -9.83 -14.71 5.86
N HIS A 14 -10.96 -14.04 6.14
CA HIS A 14 -11.14 -12.60 5.93
C HIS A 14 -10.20 -11.82 6.85
N GLU A 15 -10.25 -12.07 8.16
CA GLU A 15 -9.42 -11.35 9.15
C GLU A 15 -7.93 -11.55 8.89
N GLN A 16 -7.53 -12.76 8.50
CA GLN A 16 -6.15 -13.03 8.09
C GLN A 16 -5.76 -12.23 6.83
N ALA A 17 -6.64 -12.15 5.82
CA ALA A 17 -6.36 -11.38 4.61
C ALA A 17 -6.24 -9.88 4.88
N ALA A 18 -7.08 -9.34 5.77
CA ALA A 18 -6.99 -7.96 6.21
C ALA A 18 -5.67 -7.68 6.94
N HIS A 19 -5.29 -8.56 7.87
CA HIS A 19 -4.00 -8.48 8.57
C HIS A 19 -2.80 -8.59 7.61
N ASP A 20 -2.85 -9.51 6.65
CA ASP A 20 -1.80 -9.67 5.65
C ASP A 20 -1.70 -8.44 4.73
N LEU A 21 -2.84 -7.80 4.41
CA LEU A 21 -2.88 -6.56 3.63
C LEU A 21 -2.24 -5.41 4.41
N ASP A 22 -2.62 -5.26 5.67
CA ASP A 22 -2.07 -4.27 6.61
C ASP A 22 -0.54 -4.40 6.73
N LEU A 23 -0.05 -5.63 6.90
CA LEU A 23 1.39 -5.90 6.94
C LEU A 23 2.05 -5.58 5.59
N ALA A 24 1.42 -5.95 4.47
CA ALA A 24 1.96 -5.67 3.14
C ALA A 24 2.09 -4.16 2.89
N VAL A 25 1.07 -3.36 3.22
CA VAL A 25 1.14 -1.89 3.03
C VAL A 25 2.20 -1.25 3.91
N ALA A 26 2.36 -1.71 5.16
CA ALA A 26 3.41 -1.23 6.05
C ALA A 26 4.82 -1.53 5.48
N LEU A 27 5.03 -2.74 4.94
CA LEU A 27 6.30 -3.12 4.31
C LEU A 27 6.58 -2.37 3.01
N ILE A 28 5.53 -2.08 2.22
CA ILE A 28 5.65 -1.30 0.99
C ILE A 28 6.16 0.11 1.28
N VAL A 29 5.58 0.80 2.28
CA VAL A 29 6.00 2.17 2.61
C VAL A 29 7.35 2.23 3.35
N ASP A 30 7.78 1.12 3.95
CA ASP A 30 9.09 0.96 4.60
C ASP A 30 10.21 0.59 3.61
N ALA A 31 9.87 0.18 2.38
CA ALA A 31 10.87 -0.23 1.40
C ALA A 31 11.86 0.92 1.05
N PRO A 32 13.16 0.66 0.94
CA PRO A 32 14.16 1.71 0.72
C PRO A 32 13.99 2.43 -0.63
N GLU A 33 13.40 1.77 -1.62
CA GLU A 33 13.05 2.36 -2.92
C GLU A 33 11.73 3.14 -2.93
N ALA A 34 10.94 3.13 -1.85
CA ALA A 34 9.58 3.66 -1.84
C ALA A 34 9.51 5.16 -2.20
N ALA A 35 10.37 5.97 -1.57
CA ALA A 35 10.44 7.41 -1.83
C ALA A 35 10.83 7.70 -3.28
N ALA A 36 11.85 6.99 -3.79
CA ALA A 36 12.32 7.19 -5.16
C ALA A 36 11.26 6.75 -6.19
N GLY A 37 10.56 5.65 -5.94
CA GLY A 37 9.44 5.20 -6.79
C GLY A 37 8.30 6.22 -6.81
N LEU A 38 7.89 6.70 -5.64
CA LEU A 38 6.82 7.68 -5.53
C LEU A 38 7.17 9.02 -6.21
N ALA A 39 8.41 9.50 -6.05
CA ALA A 39 8.87 10.71 -6.72
C ALA A 39 8.80 10.58 -8.25
N ARG A 40 9.21 9.43 -8.81
CA ARG A 40 9.14 9.19 -10.26
C ARG A 40 7.72 9.07 -10.78
N LEU A 41 6.80 8.51 -10.00
CA LEU A 41 5.38 8.50 -10.34
C LEU A 41 4.84 9.93 -10.42
N ALA A 42 5.19 10.78 -9.46
CA ALA A 42 4.73 12.16 -9.38
C ALA A 42 5.30 13.06 -10.50
N ASP A 43 6.42 12.68 -11.10
CA ASP A 43 7.05 13.40 -12.23
C ASP A 43 6.30 13.19 -13.57
N GLN A 44 5.30 12.29 -13.62
CA GLN A 44 4.40 12.03 -14.76
C GLN A 44 5.05 11.65 -16.11
N ASP A 45 6.38 11.54 -16.18
CA ASP A 45 7.10 11.30 -17.43
C ASP A 45 6.98 9.86 -17.99
N ARG A 46 6.50 8.91 -17.18
CA ARG A 46 6.32 7.50 -17.59
C ARG A 46 5.44 6.70 -16.63
N ILE A 47 4.98 5.54 -17.10
CA ILE A 47 4.32 4.54 -16.25
C ILE A 47 5.31 4.07 -15.19
N GLU A 48 5.01 4.30 -13.91
CA GLU A 48 5.82 3.86 -12.75
C GLU A 48 4.99 2.94 -11.84
N PRO A 49 4.92 1.63 -12.13
CA PRO A 49 4.10 0.68 -11.38
C PRO A 49 4.52 0.61 -9.90
N GLU A 50 5.82 0.65 -9.61
CA GLU A 50 6.30 0.53 -8.23
C GLU A 50 6.04 1.79 -7.41
N GLY A 51 6.08 2.97 -8.02
CA GLY A 51 5.63 4.20 -7.36
C GLY A 51 4.13 4.17 -7.07
N ALA A 52 3.33 3.65 -8.01
CA ALA A 52 1.88 3.52 -7.83
C ALA A 52 1.50 2.52 -6.73
N VAL A 53 2.26 1.45 -6.53
CA VAL A 53 2.10 0.53 -5.38
C VAL A 53 2.28 1.26 -4.06
N VAL A 54 3.32 2.09 -3.95
CA VAL A 54 3.59 2.89 -2.74
C VAL A 54 2.48 3.90 -2.50
N PHE A 55 2.04 4.58 -3.55
CA PHE A 55 0.97 5.56 -3.44
C PHE A 55 -0.36 4.94 -3.00
N ALA A 56 -0.72 3.79 -3.58
CA ALA A 56 -1.88 3.01 -3.17
C ALA A 56 -1.80 2.57 -1.69
N ALA A 57 -0.61 2.18 -1.21
CA ALA A 57 -0.41 1.84 0.20
C ALA A 57 -0.66 3.05 1.13
N LEU A 58 -0.17 4.24 0.77
CA LEU A 58 -0.44 5.48 1.53
C LEU A 58 -1.94 5.82 1.56
N LEU A 59 -2.63 5.70 0.43
CA LEU A 59 -4.07 5.90 0.34
C LEU A 59 -4.84 4.89 1.20
N HIS A 60 -4.40 3.62 1.23
CA HIS A 60 -4.99 2.60 2.08
C HIS A 60 -4.84 2.93 3.58
N LEU A 61 -3.63 3.30 4.00
CA LEU A 61 -3.32 3.68 5.39
C LEU A 61 -4.11 4.92 5.88
N THR A 62 -4.63 5.72 4.96
CA THR A 62 -5.40 6.94 5.23
C THR A 62 -6.90 6.78 4.94
N GLY A 63 -7.35 5.55 4.65
CA GLY A 63 -8.76 5.23 4.49
C GLY A 63 -9.35 5.45 3.10
N HIS A 64 -8.56 5.92 2.12
CA HIS A 64 -8.98 6.12 0.72
C HIS A 64 -9.01 4.80 -0.06
N LYS A 65 -9.87 3.86 0.36
CA LYS A 65 -9.87 2.46 -0.11
C LYS A 65 -10.12 2.31 -1.60
N GLU A 66 -11.05 3.07 -2.17
CA GLU A 66 -11.39 2.97 -3.60
C GLU A 66 -10.31 3.60 -4.49
N ALA A 67 -9.73 4.72 -4.05
CA ALA A 67 -8.56 5.28 -4.72
C ALA A 67 -7.33 4.36 -4.64
N ALA A 68 -7.09 3.73 -3.49
CA ALA A 68 -6.04 2.72 -3.34
C ALA A 68 -6.26 1.54 -4.31
N LEU A 69 -7.52 1.09 -4.44
CA LEU A 69 -7.89 0.04 -5.37
C LEU A 69 -7.56 0.42 -6.82
N PHE A 70 -7.91 1.64 -7.25
CA PHE A 70 -7.56 2.17 -8.57
C PHE A 70 -6.05 2.10 -8.82
N TRP A 71 -5.24 2.64 -7.90
CA TRP A 71 -3.79 2.69 -8.07
C TRP A 71 -3.13 1.31 -8.04
N TRP A 72 -3.65 0.36 -7.26
CA TRP A 72 -3.21 -1.03 -7.35
C TRP A 72 -3.60 -1.67 -8.68
N GLN A 73 -4.78 -1.40 -9.24
CA GLN A 73 -5.15 -1.91 -10.56
C GLN A 73 -4.26 -1.32 -11.66
N PHE A 74 -3.99 -0.01 -11.61
CA PHE A 74 -3.04 0.67 -12.50
C PHE A 74 -1.65 0.00 -12.44
N ALA A 75 -1.11 -0.16 -11.23
CA ALA A 75 0.20 -0.77 -11.04
C ALA A 75 0.25 -2.25 -11.49
N ALA A 76 -0.81 -3.01 -11.25
CA ALA A 76 -0.90 -4.40 -11.69
C ALA A 76 -0.99 -4.51 -13.22
N GLY A 77 -1.74 -3.60 -13.88
CA GLY A 77 -1.75 -3.44 -15.33
C GLY A 77 -0.38 -3.07 -15.90
N GLY A 78 0.40 -2.27 -15.15
CA GLY A 78 1.80 -1.97 -15.43
C GLY A 78 2.79 -3.10 -15.10
N GLY A 79 2.31 -4.28 -14.66
CA GLY A 79 3.13 -5.46 -14.42
C GLY A 79 3.65 -5.62 -12.99
N SER A 80 3.21 -4.82 -12.02
CA SER A 80 3.63 -4.99 -10.62
C SER A 80 2.97 -6.21 -10.00
N ARG A 81 3.81 -7.19 -9.65
CA ARG A 81 3.41 -8.38 -8.88
C ARG A 81 2.84 -8.00 -7.51
N THR A 82 3.45 -7.00 -6.86
CA THR A 82 3.09 -6.54 -5.52
C THR A 82 1.68 -5.97 -5.53
N ALA A 83 1.36 -5.14 -6.53
CA ALA A 83 0.00 -4.62 -6.71
C ALA A 83 -1.03 -5.74 -6.88
N ALA A 84 -0.75 -6.71 -7.75
CA ALA A 84 -1.64 -7.86 -7.95
C ALA A 84 -1.82 -8.71 -6.68
N PHE A 85 -0.80 -8.77 -5.81
CA PHE A 85 -0.90 -9.44 -4.51
C PHE A 85 -1.77 -8.64 -3.52
N CYS A 86 -1.62 -7.32 -3.45
CA CYS A 86 -2.49 -6.46 -2.64
C CYS A 86 -3.96 -6.58 -3.08
N LEU A 87 -4.23 -6.59 -4.39
CA LEU A 87 -5.58 -6.79 -4.93
C LEU A 87 -6.17 -8.15 -4.52
N TYR A 88 -5.37 -9.22 -4.61
CA TYR A 88 -5.79 -10.52 -4.08
C TYR A 88 -6.23 -10.42 -2.62
N LEU A 89 -5.45 -9.77 -1.76
CA LEU A 89 -5.78 -9.62 -0.34
C LEU A 89 -7.03 -8.76 -0.13
N VAL A 90 -7.21 -7.67 -0.89
CA VAL A 90 -8.41 -6.82 -0.85
C VAL A 90 -9.68 -7.60 -1.19
N HIS A 91 -9.65 -8.40 -2.25
CA HIS A 91 -10.80 -9.22 -2.63
C HIS A 91 -11.02 -10.39 -1.66
N GLN A 92 -9.93 -10.98 -1.14
CA GLN A 92 -10.00 -12.06 -0.17
C GLN A 92 -10.62 -11.60 1.16
N GLN A 93 -10.26 -10.40 1.66
CA GLN A 93 -10.94 -9.83 2.82
C GLN A 93 -12.41 -9.53 2.48
N ARG A 94 -12.75 -9.03 1.30
CA ARG A 94 -14.16 -8.77 0.92
C ARG A 94 -14.98 -10.05 0.65
N ALA A 95 -14.38 -11.24 0.77
CA ALA A 95 -14.96 -12.53 0.38
C ALA A 95 -15.36 -12.61 -1.12
N GLU A 96 -14.70 -11.82 -1.95
CA GLU A 96 -14.87 -11.76 -3.41
C GLU A 96 -13.96 -12.81 -4.06
N PHE A 97 -14.27 -14.09 -3.85
CA PHE A 97 -13.34 -15.19 -4.13
C PHE A 97 -12.91 -15.30 -5.61
N ARG A 98 -13.79 -14.98 -6.56
CA ARG A 98 -13.46 -15.04 -7.99
C ARG A 98 -12.38 -14.03 -8.36
N ASP A 99 -12.53 -12.79 -7.89
CA ASP A 99 -11.57 -11.73 -8.13
C ASP A 99 -10.27 -11.99 -7.37
N ALA A 100 -10.35 -12.50 -6.14
CA ALA A 100 -9.20 -12.94 -5.37
C ALA A 100 -8.39 -14.01 -6.14
N GLU A 101 -9.04 -15.06 -6.66
CA GLU A 101 -8.37 -16.09 -7.45
C GLU A 101 -7.73 -15.53 -8.73
N TYR A 102 -8.42 -14.63 -9.43
CA TYR A 102 -7.90 -13.96 -10.62
C TYR A 102 -6.60 -13.20 -10.30
N TRP A 103 -6.62 -12.32 -9.30
CA TRP A 103 -5.45 -11.51 -8.93
C TRP A 103 -4.32 -12.35 -8.34
N ARG A 104 -4.63 -13.41 -7.61
CA ARG A 104 -3.64 -14.41 -7.15
C ARG A 104 -2.96 -15.08 -8.33
N GLY A 105 -3.72 -15.42 -9.37
CA GLY A 105 -3.20 -15.92 -10.64
C GLY A 105 -2.26 -14.91 -11.31
N GLN A 106 -2.67 -13.65 -11.43
CA GLN A 106 -1.83 -12.59 -12.03
C GLN A 106 -0.53 -12.39 -11.24
N SER A 107 -0.59 -12.28 -9.92
CA SER A 107 0.60 -12.14 -9.07
C SER A 107 1.60 -13.30 -9.28
N ARG A 108 1.10 -14.55 -9.36
CA ARG A 108 1.94 -15.72 -9.65
C ARG A 108 2.56 -15.67 -11.04
N ARG A 109 1.84 -15.18 -12.05
CA ARG A 109 2.36 -15.04 -13.43
C ARG A 109 3.45 -13.98 -13.53
N LEU A 110 3.27 -12.84 -12.87
CA LEU A 110 4.23 -11.74 -12.83
C LEU A 110 5.51 -12.08 -12.05
N SER A 111 5.45 -13.10 -11.18
CA SER A 111 6.62 -13.67 -10.46
C SER A 111 7.62 -14.41 -11.37
N ARG A 112 7.25 -14.75 -12.61
CA ARG A 112 8.16 -15.51 -13.49
C ARG A 112 9.36 -14.64 -13.90
N PRO A 113 10.59 -15.17 -13.85
CA PRO A 113 11.80 -14.39 -14.09
C PRO A 113 11.87 -13.96 -15.55
N GLY A 114 11.49 -12.70 -15.81
CA GLY A 114 11.63 -12.02 -17.09
C GLY A 114 11.98 -10.53 -16.96
N HIS A 115 11.83 -9.96 -15.76
CA HIS A 115 12.19 -8.57 -15.49
C HIS A 115 13.60 -8.55 -14.92
N VAL A 116 14.58 -8.20 -15.73
CA VAL A 116 15.92 -7.86 -15.24
C VAL A 116 15.74 -6.62 -14.37
N ARG A 117 15.69 -6.81 -13.05
CA ARG A 117 15.85 -5.72 -12.09
C ARG A 117 17.29 -5.27 -12.22
N LEU A 118 17.54 -4.28 -13.09
CA LEU A 118 18.78 -3.49 -13.03
C LEU A 118 18.87 -3.02 -11.58
N ALA A 119 19.85 -3.56 -10.84
CA ALA A 119 20.11 -3.12 -9.50
C ALA A 119 20.31 -1.60 -9.58
N PRO A 120 19.48 -0.78 -8.90
CA PRO A 120 19.78 0.63 -8.83
C PRO A 120 21.18 0.77 -8.23
N ALA A 121 21.97 1.70 -8.75
CA ALA A 121 23.21 2.11 -8.11
C ALA A 121 22.93 2.41 -6.62
N PRO A 122 23.91 2.32 -5.71
CA PRO A 122 23.73 2.66 -4.31
C PRO A 122 23.46 4.16 -4.17
N SER A 123 22.23 4.58 -4.48
CA SER A 123 21.69 5.88 -4.11
C SER A 123 21.42 5.79 -2.62
N THR A 124 21.87 6.80 -1.87
CA THR A 124 21.49 7.04 -0.49
C THR A 124 19.96 6.96 -0.39
N SER A 125 19.44 5.83 0.08
CA SER A 125 18.01 5.54 0.15
C SER A 125 17.40 6.44 1.22
N CYS A 126 16.81 7.55 0.79
CA CYS A 126 16.02 8.40 1.66
C CYS A 126 14.73 7.64 2.00
N PRO A 127 14.46 7.31 3.28
CA PRO A 127 13.23 6.66 3.66
C PRO A 127 12.04 7.56 3.35
N LEU A 128 10.91 6.96 2.96
CA LEU A 128 9.69 7.73 2.64
C LEU A 128 9.07 8.38 3.86
N LEU A 129 9.13 7.69 5.01
CA LEU A 129 8.51 8.09 6.27
C LEU A 129 9.57 8.17 7.38
N PRO A 130 9.35 9.03 8.40
CA PRO A 130 10.20 9.08 9.59
C PRO A 130 10.33 7.70 10.26
N GLU A 131 11.49 7.42 10.87
CA GLU A 131 11.77 6.12 11.49
C GLU A 131 10.73 5.75 12.57
N SER A 132 10.31 6.73 13.38
CA SER A 132 9.29 6.55 14.41
C SER A 132 7.97 6.04 13.82
N VAL A 133 7.53 6.61 12.70
CA VAL A 133 6.29 6.25 12.01
C VAL A 133 6.41 4.84 11.41
N ARG A 134 7.52 4.52 10.76
CA ARG A 134 7.75 3.18 10.19
C ARG A 134 7.71 2.09 11.27
N HIS A 135 8.39 2.33 12.39
CA HIS A 135 8.37 1.40 13.52
C HIS A 135 6.99 1.27 14.15
N ASP A 136 6.23 2.36 14.26
CA ASP A 136 4.88 2.33 14.80
C ASP A 136 3.91 1.54 13.92
N LEU A 137 3.94 1.72 12.58
CA LEU A 137 3.13 0.94 11.65
C LEU A 137 3.35 -0.58 11.80
N ILE A 138 4.61 -1.01 11.88
CA ILE A 138 4.97 -2.42 12.09
C ILE A 138 4.52 -2.91 13.48
N SER A 139 4.63 -2.06 14.51
CA SER A 139 4.18 -2.36 15.86
C SER A 139 2.65 -2.54 15.92
N GLN A 140 1.89 -1.64 15.27
CA GLN A 140 0.43 -1.74 15.15
C GLN A 140 0.02 -3.06 14.50
N CYS A 141 0.63 -3.41 13.35
CA CYS A 141 0.36 -4.68 12.66
C CYS A 141 0.62 -5.88 13.58
N ARG A 142 1.79 -5.94 14.24
CA ARG A 142 2.15 -7.05 15.16
C ARG A 142 1.19 -7.16 16.35
N SER A 143 0.59 -6.05 16.78
CA SER A 143 -0.42 -6.02 17.84
C SER A 143 -1.83 -6.39 17.37
N GLY A 144 -2.03 -6.71 16.09
CA GLY A 144 -3.34 -7.00 15.51
C GLY A 144 -4.22 -5.76 15.30
N ARG A 145 -3.63 -4.56 15.33
CA ARG A 145 -4.32 -3.30 15.05
C ARG A 145 -4.12 -2.91 13.59
N HIS A 146 -5.11 -2.25 13.00
CA HIS A 146 -4.99 -1.66 11.68
C HIS A 146 -3.97 -0.52 11.69
N PRO A 147 -2.98 -0.54 10.78
CA PRO A 147 -1.95 0.49 10.69
C PRO A 147 -2.56 1.80 10.22
N SER A 148 -2.25 2.88 10.93
CA SER A 148 -2.69 4.25 10.61
C SER A 148 -1.52 5.21 10.66
N LEU A 149 -1.51 6.18 9.76
CA LEU A 149 -0.53 7.27 9.79
C LEU A 149 -0.90 8.30 10.86
N PRO A 150 0.09 8.99 11.46
CA PRO A 150 -0.17 10.18 12.27
C PRO A 150 -0.98 11.24 11.53
N ALA A 151 -1.81 11.99 12.26
CA ALA A 151 -2.74 12.97 11.70
C ALA A 151 -2.06 14.04 10.81
N SER A 152 -0.82 14.42 11.11
CA SER A 152 -0.05 15.36 10.29
C SER A 152 0.25 14.82 8.89
N LEU A 153 0.64 13.55 8.79
CA LEU A 153 0.92 12.86 7.53
C LEU A 153 -0.35 12.49 6.79
N GLU A 154 -1.40 12.05 7.52
CA GLU A 154 -2.73 11.84 6.95
C GLU A 154 -3.26 13.13 6.29
N ALA A 155 -3.07 14.29 6.96
CA ALA A 155 -3.46 15.58 6.41
C ALA A 155 -2.69 15.96 5.13
N VAL A 156 -1.46 15.46 4.91
CA VAL A 156 -0.74 15.66 3.64
C VAL A 156 -1.44 14.90 2.51
N ILE A 157 -1.80 13.63 2.75
CA ILE A 157 -2.52 12.81 1.76
C ILE A 157 -3.91 13.37 1.46
N ASN A 158 -4.65 13.81 2.49
CA ASN A 158 -5.99 14.37 2.34
C ASN A 158 -6.03 15.71 1.58
N ARG A 159 -4.88 16.36 1.38
CA ARG A 159 -4.75 17.62 0.62
C ARG A 159 -4.36 17.42 -0.84
N LEU A 160 -4.15 16.17 -1.27
CA LEU A 160 -3.82 15.87 -2.66
C LEU A 160 -4.93 16.30 -3.61
N ARG A 161 -4.54 16.72 -4.81
CA ARG A 161 -5.50 17.13 -5.84
C ARG A 161 -6.22 15.90 -6.35
N VAL A 162 -7.53 16.01 -6.45
CA VAL A 162 -8.40 15.00 -7.03
C VAL A 162 -8.64 15.33 -8.50
N ASP A 163 -8.50 14.34 -9.38
CA ASP A 163 -9.05 14.44 -10.73
C ASP A 163 -10.47 13.86 -10.72
N SER A 164 -11.43 14.64 -11.22
CA SER A 164 -12.87 14.29 -11.21
C SER A 164 -13.32 13.59 -12.49
N ALA A 165 -12.38 13.15 -13.34
CA ALA A 165 -12.68 12.69 -14.70
C ALA A 165 -13.17 11.23 -14.79
N ASP A 166 -13.04 10.42 -13.74
CA ASP A 166 -13.38 8.99 -13.78
C ASP A 166 -14.73 8.68 -13.07
N GLU A 167 -15.76 8.40 -13.86
CA GLU A 167 -17.11 8.10 -13.35
C GLU A 167 -17.17 6.76 -12.59
N ASP A 168 -16.27 5.82 -12.90
CA ASP A 168 -16.28 4.45 -12.34
C ASP A 168 -15.55 4.32 -10.99
N PHE A 169 -14.55 5.17 -10.72
CA PHE A 169 -13.70 5.09 -9.51
C PHE A 169 -13.84 6.29 -8.58
N GLY A 170 -14.64 7.29 -8.96
CA GLY A 170 -14.85 8.52 -8.20
C GLY A 170 -13.63 9.42 -8.19
N GLU A 171 -13.52 10.21 -7.13
CA GLU A 171 -12.46 11.20 -6.93
C GLU A 171 -11.11 10.52 -6.62
N VAL A 172 -10.25 10.32 -7.64
CA VAL A 172 -8.92 9.70 -7.47
C VAL A 172 -7.87 10.78 -7.18
N PRO A 173 -7.24 10.78 -5.97
CA PRO A 173 -6.14 11.68 -5.66
C PRO A 173 -4.93 11.40 -6.54
N GLN A 174 -4.23 12.45 -6.95
CA GLN A 174 -3.03 12.41 -7.77
C GLN A 174 -1.77 12.63 -6.92
N PRO A 175 -0.67 11.91 -7.17
CA PRO A 175 0.58 12.12 -6.47
C PRO A 175 1.16 13.49 -6.82
N ALA A 176 1.44 14.30 -5.80
CA ALA A 176 2.07 15.61 -5.97
C ALA A 176 3.61 15.48 -6.03
N ALA A 177 4.27 16.33 -6.81
CA ALA A 177 5.74 16.33 -6.91
C ALA A 177 6.46 16.58 -5.57
N THR A 178 5.82 17.31 -4.63
CA THR A 178 6.37 17.58 -3.29
C THR A 178 6.05 16.47 -2.27
N LEU A 179 5.22 15.48 -2.63
CA LEU A 179 4.64 14.53 -1.68
C LEU A 179 5.70 13.78 -0.85
N THR A 180 6.79 13.36 -1.47
CA THR A 180 7.88 12.65 -0.78
C THR A 180 8.60 13.53 0.24
N VAL A 181 8.75 14.83 -0.06
CA VAL A 181 9.36 15.81 0.86
C VAL A 181 8.41 16.11 2.01
N ASP A 182 7.13 16.29 1.71
CA ASP A 182 6.09 16.60 2.71
C ASP A 182 5.90 15.44 3.70
N LEU A 183 6.03 14.19 3.23
CA LEU A 183 5.93 12.98 4.06
C LEU A 183 7.18 12.70 4.90
N ALA A 184 8.36 13.15 4.45
CA ALA A 184 9.61 13.00 5.19
C ALA A 184 9.75 14.03 6.33
N GLY A 185 8.87 15.03 6.39
CA GLY A 185 8.84 16.02 7.46
C GLY A 185 8.48 15.39 8.82
N GLU A 186 9.13 15.86 9.88
CA GLU A 186 8.81 15.42 11.26
C GLU A 186 7.35 15.75 11.60
N PRO A 187 6.57 14.80 12.14
CA PRO A 187 5.24 15.12 12.63
C PRO A 187 5.39 16.10 13.80
N ALA A 188 4.82 17.31 13.66
CA ALA A 188 4.74 18.25 14.78
C ALA A 188 4.06 17.52 15.97
N GLY A 189 4.81 17.42 17.07
CA GLY A 189 4.43 16.67 18.27
C GLY A 189 3.23 17.22 19.02
#